data_AF-A0A2K3MB44-F1
#
_entry.id   AF-A0A2K3MB44-F1
#
_cell.length_a   1.000
_cell.length_b   1.000
_cell.length_c   1.000
_cell.angle_alpha   90.00
_cell.angle_beta   90.00
_cell.angle_gamma   90.00
#
_symmetry.space_group_name_H-M   'P 1'
#
loop_
_entity.id
_entity.type
_entity.pdbx_description
1 polymer ?
#
loop_
_entity_poly.entity_id
_entity_poly.type
_entity_poly.pdbx_seq_one_letter_code
_entity_poly.pdbx_strand_id
1 'polypeptide(L)'
;RVGPITPGRGLRQGDPLSPYLFILVAEGLTSLIHQAVGRGDIHGANVTEVNQLLSILHTYEQASGQKINFSKAKVFISRNMSHADKEDLSGVLGVRHVLGRALSKAGKEVMIKSVLQAIPSYVMSMYILPSSFIGDIEKMLNAFWWGGGSNNGRGIHWLAWERLTCPKTKRGLGFRNFEAFNMAMVAKQA
;
A
#
# COMPACT_ATOMS: atom_id res chain seq x y z
N ARG A 1 24.46 39.95 11.71
CA ARG A 1 23.12 39.70 11.10
C ARG A 1 23.37 39.02 9.78
N VAL A 2 22.91 37.77 9.61
CA VAL A 2 22.92 37.11 8.30
C VAL A 2 21.83 37.77 7.45
N GLY A 3 22.15 38.16 6.21
CA GLY A 3 21.16 38.74 5.28
C GLY A 3 20.07 37.75 4.88
N PRO A 4 19.07 38.18 4.09
CA PRO A 4 18.02 37.29 3.61
C PRO A 4 18.60 36.09 2.85
N ILE A 5 18.31 34.87 3.33
CA ILE A 5 18.74 33.62 2.71
C ILE A 5 17.82 33.35 1.51
N THR A 6 18.39 33.29 0.31
CA THR A 6 17.65 32.94 -0.90
C THR A 6 17.92 31.47 -1.25
N PRO A 7 16.95 30.56 -1.06
CA PRO A 7 17.15 29.15 -1.37
C PRO A 7 17.26 28.94 -2.88
N GLY A 8 18.32 28.27 -3.34
CA GLY A 8 18.52 27.95 -4.76
C GLY A 8 17.88 26.64 -5.22
N ARG A 9 17.42 25.78 -4.30
CA ARG A 9 16.80 24.48 -4.58
C ARG A 9 15.73 24.15 -3.55
N GLY A 10 14.73 23.37 -3.98
CA GLY A 10 13.66 22.85 -3.14
C GLY A 10 12.37 23.68 -3.19
N LEU A 11 11.26 23.02 -2.86
CA LEU A 11 9.95 23.64 -2.75
C LEU A 11 9.67 24.02 -1.30
N ARG A 12 8.90 25.10 -1.09
CA ARG A 12 8.62 25.62 0.24
C ARG A 12 7.62 24.74 0.98
N GLN A 13 8.00 24.18 2.13
CA GLN A 13 7.05 23.46 2.97
C GLN A 13 5.97 24.41 3.53
N GLY A 14 4.71 23.98 3.50
CA GLY A 14 3.56 24.79 3.91
C GLY A 14 3.06 25.78 2.85
N ASP A 15 3.64 25.81 1.66
CA ASP A 15 3.06 26.46 0.48
C ASP A 15 1.99 25.54 -0.14
N PRO A 16 0.76 26.02 -0.39
CA PRO A 16 -0.31 25.22 -0.97
C PRO A 16 0.00 24.64 -2.37
N LEU A 17 0.93 25.22 -3.15
CA LEU A 17 1.27 24.73 -4.49
C LEU A 17 2.38 23.67 -4.49
N SER A 18 3.24 23.69 -3.48
CA SER A 18 4.40 22.80 -3.41
C SER A 18 4.05 21.29 -3.48
N PRO A 19 2.96 20.79 -2.87
CA PRO A 19 2.56 19.39 -3.02
C PRO A 19 2.27 18.98 -4.46
N TYR A 20 1.59 19.84 -5.24
CA TYR A 20 1.22 19.54 -6.63
C TYR A 20 2.46 19.51 -7.54
N LEU A 21 3.37 20.48 -7.37
CA LEU A 21 4.62 20.50 -8.12
C LEU A 21 5.50 19.29 -7.81
N PHE A 22 5.52 18.84 -6.55
CA PHE A 22 6.23 17.62 -6.17
C PHE A 22 5.65 16.39 -6.85
N ILE A 23 4.32 16.25 -6.88
CA ILE A 23 3.63 15.12 -7.53
C ILE A 23 3.91 15.13 -9.03
N LEU A 24 3.82 16.29 -9.69
CA LEU A 24 4.05 16.41 -11.13
C LEU A 24 5.47 15.98 -11.53
N VAL A 25 6.49 16.33 -10.72
CA VAL A 25 7.85 15.83 -10.95
C VAL A 25 7.92 14.31 -10.74
N ALA A 26 7.27 13.79 -9.69
CA ALA A 26 7.24 12.35 -9.40
C ALA A 26 6.52 11.51 -10.48
N GLU A 27 5.55 12.07 -11.20
CA GLU A 27 4.90 11.40 -12.35
C GLU A 27 5.90 11.03 -13.45
N GLY A 28 7.00 11.78 -13.59
CA GLY A 28 8.09 11.45 -14.51
C GLY A 28 8.71 10.08 -14.22
N LEU A 29 8.90 9.73 -12.94
CA LEU A 29 9.40 8.41 -12.55
C LEU A 29 8.40 7.31 -12.92
N THR A 30 7.12 7.52 -12.61
CA THR A 30 6.04 6.57 -12.95
C THR A 30 5.99 6.34 -14.46
N SER A 31 6.13 7.39 -15.27
CA SER A 31 6.16 7.28 -16.74
C SER A 31 7.35 6.46 -17.25
N LEU A 32 8.55 6.66 -16.68
CA LEU A 32 9.75 5.89 -17.06
C LEU A 32 9.57 4.40 -16.74
N ILE A 33 8.99 4.08 -15.59
CA ILE A 33 8.70 2.70 -15.19
C ILE A 33 7.68 2.07 -16.14
N HIS A 34 6.57 2.76 -16.43
CA HIS A 34 5.57 2.25 -17.37
C HIS A 34 6.12 2.02 -18.77
N GLN A 35 7.02 2.88 -19.23
CA GLN A 35 7.69 2.70 -20.52
C GLN A 35 8.57 1.45 -20.55
N ALA A 36 9.36 1.20 -19.50
CA ALA A 36 10.18 0.01 -19.38
C ALA A 36 9.33 -1.27 -19.31
N VAL A 37 8.22 -1.24 -18.56
CA VAL A 37 7.26 -2.36 -18.52
C VAL A 37 6.62 -2.59 -19.89
N GLY A 38 6.22 -1.52 -20.59
CA GLY A 38 5.61 -1.61 -21.92
C GLY A 38 6.56 -2.14 -23.00
N ARG A 39 7.87 -1.97 -22.82
CA ARG A 39 8.92 -2.57 -23.67
C ARG A 39 9.25 -4.01 -23.31
N GLY A 40 8.78 -4.49 -22.16
CA GLY A 40 9.15 -5.80 -21.62
C GLY A 40 10.50 -5.82 -20.91
N ASP A 41 11.12 -4.66 -20.68
CA ASP A 41 12.41 -4.55 -19.96
C ASP A 41 12.27 -4.87 -18.47
N ILE A 42 11.05 -4.80 -17.93
CA ILE A 42 10.69 -5.15 -16.56
C ILE A 42 9.38 -5.94 -16.59
N HIS A 43 9.43 -7.21 -16.19
CA HIS A 43 8.27 -8.12 -16.20
C HIS A 43 8.27 -9.15 -15.06
N GLY A 44 9.39 -9.29 -14.35
CA GLY A 44 9.65 -10.26 -13.30
C GLY A 44 10.63 -9.73 -12.25
N ALA A 45 11.42 -10.63 -11.68
CA ALA A 45 12.36 -10.32 -10.60
C ALA A 45 13.67 -11.07 -10.82
N ASN A 46 14.46 -10.64 -11.80
CA ASN A 46 15.82 -11.12 -12.02
C ASN A 46 16.83 -9.98 -11.87
N VAL A 47 18.11 -10.33 -11.82
CA VAL A 47 19.20 -9.37 -11.62
C VAL A 47 19.27 -8.34 -12.76
N THR A 48 19.01 -8.76 -14.00
CA THR A 48 19.04 -7.88 -15.18
C THR A 48 17.99 -6.78 -15.08
N GLU A 49 16.76 -7.15 -14.73
CA GLU A 49 15.63 -6.23 -14.58
C GLU A 49 15.83 -5.29 -13.38
N VAL A 50 16.47 -5.76 -12.30
CA VAL A 50 16.87 -4.89 -11.20
C VAL A 50 17.88 -3.84 -11.66
N ASN A 51 18.83 -4.19 -12.51
CA ASN A 51 19.76 -3.22 -13.09
C ASN A 51 19.03 -2.22 -14.02
N GLN A 52 18.02 -2.66 -14.75
CA GLN A 52 17.16 -1.74 -15.53
C GLN A 52 16.42 -0.76 -14.62
N LEU A 53 15.88 -1.24 -13.49
CA LEU A 53 15.26 -0.38 -12.49
C LEU A 53 16.25 0.65 -11.94
N LEU A 54 17.48 0.23 -11.59
CA LEU A 54 18.53 1.16 -11.12
C LEU A 54 18.89 2.20 -12.18
N SER A 55 18.93 1.83 -13.46
CA SER A 55 19.14 2.75 -14.58
C SER A 55 18.03 3.80 -14.65
N ILE A 56 16.76 3.38 -14.55
CA ILE A 56 15.60 4.29 -14.52
C ILE A 56 15.69 5.27 -13.34
N LEU A 57 16.00 4.75 -12.15
CA LEU A 57 16.16 5.57 -10.94
C LEU A 57 17.29 6.60 -11.12
N HIS A 58 18.40 6.21 -11.74
CA HIS A 58 19.49 7.12 -12.04
C HIS A 58 19.08 8.18 -13.08
N THR A 59 18.39 7.81 -14.15
CA THR A 59 17.86 8.77 -15.14
C THR A 59 16.91 9.78 -14.49
N TYR A 60 16.01 9.32 -13.64
CA TYR A 60 15.10 10.18 -12.89
C TYR A 60 15.86 11.13 -11.95
N GLU A 61 16.88 10.62 -11.25
CA GLU A 61 17.71 11.42 -10.35
C GLU A 61 18.47 12.54 -11.08
N GLN A 62 19.00 12.26 -12.27
CA GLN A 62 19.68 13.25 -13.10
C GLN A 62 18.70 14.30 -13.67
N ALA A 63 17.50 13.87 -14.09
CA ALA A 63 16.51 14.76 -14.68
C ALA A 63 15.81 15.66 -13.64
N SER A 64 15.44 15.10 -12.49
CA SER A 64 14.67 15.80 -11.44
C SER A 64 15.55 16.47 -10.38
N GLY A 65 16.81 16.05 -10.24
CA GLY A 65 17.67 16.41 -9.13
C GLY A 65 17.28 15.78 -7.79
N GLN A 66 16.25 14.92 -7.74
CA GLN A 66 15.81 14.23 -6.53
C GLN A 66 16.67 12.98 -6.29
N LYS A 67 17.31 12.91 -5.11
CA LYS A 67 18.10 11.76 -4.70
C LYS A 67 17.24 10.71 -4.00
N ILE A 68 17.45 9.44 -4.33
CA ILE A 68 16.80 8.32 -3.65
C ILE A 68 17.57 7.96 -2.38
N ASN A 69 16.85 7.75 -1.29
CA ASN A 69 17.45 7.33 -0.03
C ASN A 69 17.39 5.82 0.12
N PHE A 70 18.42 5.12 -0.35
CA PHE A 70 18.51 3.65 -0.29
C PHE A 70 18.60 3.10 1.14
N SER A 71 19.06 3.88 2.13
CA SER A 71 19.09 3.43 3.53
C SER A 71 17.71 3.41 4.19
N LYS A 72 16.78 4.24 3.70
CA LYS A 72 15.35 4.20 4.08
C LYS A 72 14.53 3.28 3.19
N ALA A 73 14.96 3.06 1.95
CA ALA A 73 14.30 2.14 1.03
C ALA A 73 14.38 0.70 1.57
N LYS A 74 13.37 -0.10 1.22
CA LYS A 74 13.25 -1.52 1.54
C LYS A 74 12.66 -2.22 0.34
N VAL A 75 13.18 -3.39 0.00
CA VAL A 75 12.60 -4.21 -1.07
C VAL A 75 11.72 -5.29 -0.46
N PHE A 76 10.49 -5.39 -0.95
CA PHE A 76 9.59 -6.48 -0.60
C PHE A 76 9.68 -7.55 -1.67
N ILE A 77 10.08 -8.76 -1.29
CA ILE A 77 10.23 -9.88 -2.22
C ILE A 77 9.19 -10.94 -1.89
N SER A 78 8.56 -11.51 -2.93
CA SER A 78 7.57 -12.56 -2.79
C SER A 78 8.14 -13.78 -2.06
N ARG A 79 7.25 -14.49 -1.34
CA ARG A 79 7.63 -15.71 -0.59
C ARG A 79 8.08 -16.83 -1.51
N ASN A 80 7.59 -16.85 -2.76
CA ASN A 80 7.81 -17.92 -3.73
C ASN A 80 9.21 -17.91 -4.38
N MET A 81 10.06 -16.93 -4.06
CA MET A 81 11.44 -16.86 -4.55
C MET A 81 12.39 -17.64 -3.63
N SER A 82 13.46 -18.21 -4.18
CA SER A 82 14.48 -18.89 -3.37
C SER A 82 15.19 -17.90 -2.43
N HIS A 83 15.80 -18.39 -1.36
CA HIS A 83 16.57 -17.53 -0.46
C HIS A 83 17.82 -16.95 -1.14
N ALA A 84 18.48 -17.72 -2.01
CA ALA A 84 19.64 -17.25 -2.77
C ALA A 84 19.27 -16.06 -3.66
N ASP A 85 18.22 -16.19 -4.47
CA ASP A 85 17.78 -15.11 -5.37
C ASP A 85 17.36 -13.87 -4.56
N LYS A 86 16.77 -14.04 -3.36
CA LYS A 86 16.39 -12.92 -2.50
C LYS A 86 17.61 -12.12 -2.05
N GLU A 87 18.66 -12.79 -1.61
CA GLU A 87 19.91 -12.15 -1.19
C GLU A 87 20.60 -11.49 -2.39
N ASP A 88 20.64 -12.15 -3.54
CA ASP A 88 21.26 -11.61 -4.76
C ASP A 88 20.55 -10.32 -5.21
N LEU A 89 19.22 -10.33 -5.33
CA LEU A 89 18.47 -9.12 -5.70
C LEU A 89 18.63 -8.01 -4.64
N SER A 90 18.62 -8.37 -3.36
CA SER A 90 18.82 -7.42 -2.24
C SER A 90 20.21 -6.77 -2.29
N GLY A 91 21.24 -7.57 -2.61
CA GLY A 91 22.62 -7.14 -2.75
C GLY A 91 22.82 -6.19 -3.92
N VAL A 92 22.26 -6.52 -5.09
CA VAL A 92 22.34 -5.67 -6.29
C VAL A 92 21.62 -4.33 -6.06
N LEU A 93 20.46 -4.34 -5.40
CA LEU A 93 19.74 -3.11 -5.06
C LEU A 93 20.46 -2.26 -4.00
N GLY A 94 21.37 -2.85 -3.21
CA GLY A 94 21.97 -2.20 -2.04
C GLY A 94 20.94 -1.86 -0.95
N VAL A 95 19.82 -2.59 -0.92
CA VAL A 95 18.66 -2.30 -0.06
C VAL A 95 18.35 -3.53 0.77
N ARG A 96 17.99 -3.32 2.05
CA ARG A 96 17.54 -4.40 2.92
C ARG A 96 16.24 -5.00 2.38
N HIS A 97 16.25 -6.30 2.09
CA HIS A 97 15.01 -7.03 1.84
C HIS A 97 14.20 -7.18 3.14
N VAL A 98 12.89 -7.04 3.02
CA VAL A 98 11.95 -7.26 4.12
C VAL A 98 11.04 -8.40 3.74
N LEU A 99 11.14 -9.49 4.49
CA LEU A 99 10.17 -10.56 4.43
C LEU A 99 8.81 -10.03 4.89
N GLY A 100 7.76 -10.27 4.11
CA GLY A 100 6.39 -10.00 4.53
C GLY A 100 6.03 -10.79 5.77
N ARG A 101 6.25 -10.18 6.94
CA ARG A 101 5.86 -10.74 8.24
C ARG A 101 4.35 -10.93 8.21
N ALA A 102 3.92 -12.18 8.37
CA ALA A 102 2.52 -12.47 8.57
C ALA A 102 2.07 -11.75 9.86
N LEU A 103 1.02 -10.94 9.78
CA LEU A 103 0.43 -10.31 10.95
C LEU A 103 -0.16 -11.39 11.86
N SER A 104 0.04 -11.23 13.17
CA SER A 104 -0.70 -12.02 14.17
C SER A 104 -2.20 -11.77 14.04
N LYS A 105 -3.04 -12.67 14.59
CA LYS A 105 -4.50 -12.46 14.59
C LYS A 105 -4.89 -11.15 15.27
N ALA A 106 -4.22 -10.79 16.36
CA ALA A 106 -4.38 -9.49 17.00
C ALA A 106 -3.98 -8.32 16.07
N GLY A 107 -2.84 -8.45 15.37
CA GLY A 107 -2.40 -7.43 14.40
C GLY A 107 -3.37 -7.25 13.23
N LYS A 108 -3.96 -8.33 12.74
CA LYS A 108 -5.02 -8.28 11.71
C LYS A 108 -6.28 -7.60 12.21
N GLU A 109 -6.70 -7.85 13.46
CA GLU A 109 -7.89 -7.22 14.05
C GLU A 109 -7.70 -5.69 14.12
N VAL A 110 -6.52 -5.26 14.60
CA VAL A 110 -6.16 -3.84 14.66
C VAL A 110 -6.14 -3.23 13.27
N MET A 111 -5.53 -3.89 12.29
CA MET A 111 -5.46 -3.41 10.91
C MET A 111 -6.85 -3.24 10.27
N ILE A 112 -7.74 -4.22 10.46
CA ILE A 112 -9.12 -4.15 9.92
C ILE A 112 -9.86 -2.95 10.51
N LYS A 113 -9.79 -2.77 11.84
CA LYS A 113 -10.58 -1.75 12.54
C LYS A 113 -10.06 -0.33 12.33
N SER A 114 -8.75 -0.15 12.35
CA SER A 114 -8.13 1.19 12.30
C SER A 114 -7.90 1.69 10.88
N VAL A 115 -7.55 0.79 9.94
CA VAL A 115 -7.15 1.16 8.59
C VAL A 115 -8.22 0.75 7.58
N LEU A 116 -8.48 -0.56 7.46
CA LEU A 116 -9.27 -1.06 6.33
C LEU A 116 -10.74 -0.62 6.38
N GLN A 117 -11.32 -0.46 7.57
CA GLN A 117 -12.67 0.09 7.74
C GLN A 117 -12.73 1.63 7.65
N ALA A 118 -11.60 2.31 7.84
CA ALA A 118 -11.53 3.76 7.73
C ALA A 118 -11.47 4.23 6.27
N ILE A 119 -10.75 3.50 5.40
CA ILE A 119 -10.58 3.81 3.97
C ILE A 119 -11.92 4.11 3.26
N PRO A 120 -12.93 3.22 3.30
CA PRO A 120 -14.19 3.47 2.61
C PRO A 120 -15.12 4.45 3.36
N SER A 121 -14.77 4.88 4.58
CA SER A 121 -15.67 5.70 5.41
C SER A 121 -15.98 7.06 4.76
N TYR A 122 -15.02 7.67 4.06
CA TYR A 122 -15.29 8.93 3.36
C TYR A 122 -16.34 8.77 2.26
N VAL A 123 -16.13 7.80 1.35
CA VAL A 123 -17.04 7.57 0.22
C VAL A 123 -18.43 7.11 0.70
N MET A 124 -18.48 6.23 1.71
CA MET A 124 -19.72 5.82 2.35
C MET A 124 -20.47 6.95 3.04
N SER A 125 -19.80 8.06 3.37
CA SER A 125 -20.51 9.21 3.95
C SER A 125 -21.25 9.99 2.89
N MET A 126 -20.74 10.03 1.65
CA MET A 126 -21.29 10.86 0.57
C MET A 126 -22.29 10.11 -0.33
N TYR A 127 -22.15 8.79 -0.46
CA TYR A 127 -22.90 7.99 -1.41
C TYR A 127 -23.47 6.73 -0.77
N ILE A 128 -24.68 6.35 -1.18
CA ILE A 128 -25.18 4.99 -0.96
C ILE A 128 -24.45 4.07 -1.94
N LEU A 129 -23.65 3.15 -1.42
CA LEU A 129 -22.87 2.22 -2.22
C LEU A 129 -23.75 1.02 -2.65
N PRO A 130 -23.57 0.50 -3.88
CA PRO A 130 -24.23 -0.74 -4.28
C PRO A 130 -23.86 -1.91 -3.36
N SER A 131 -24.85 -2.75 -3.02
CA SER A 131 -24.65 -3.91 -2.16
C SER A 131 -23.64 -4.92 -2.72
N SER A 132 -23.54 -5.05 -4.04
CA SER A 132 -22.52 -5.88 -4.71
C SER A 132 -21.10 -5.40 -4.40
N PHE A 133 -20.86 -4.09 -4.49
CA PHE A 133 -19.56 -3.49 -4.22
C PHE A 133 -19.19 -3.62 -2.73
N ILE A 134 -20.14 -3.38 -1.82
CA ILE A 134 -19.95 -3.63 -0.39
C ILE A 134 -19.58 -5.10 -0.14
N GLY A 135 -20.31 -6.03 -0.76
CA GLY A 135 -20.04 -7.46 -0.66
C GLY A 135 -18.64 -7.83 -1.13
N ASP A 136 -18.12 -7.19 -2.17
CA ASP A 136 -16.75 -7.43 -2.65
C ASP A 136 -15.69 -6.91 -1.67
N ILE A 137 -15.91 -5.74 -1.05
CA ILE A 137 -15.02 -5.26 0.02
C ILE A 137 -15.06 -6.22 1.22
N GLU A 138 -16.24 -6.68 1.64
CA GLU A 138 -16.37 -7.62 2.75
C GLU A 138 -15.70 -8.97 2.44
N LYS A 139 -15.79 -9.48 1.21
CA LYS A 139 -15.03 -10.67 0.77
C LYS A 139 -13.53 -10.45 0.89
N MET A 140 -13.02 -9.28 0.48
CA MET A 140 -11.60 -8.93 0.61
C MET A 140 -11.14 -8.89 2.08
N LEU A 141 -11.94 -8.29 2.97
CA LEU A 141 -11.66 -8.26 4.41
C LEU A 141 -11.70 -9.66 5.03
N ASN A 142 -12.67 -10.48 4.64
CA ASN A 142 -12.82 -11.85 5.11
C ASN A 142 -11.63 -12.72 4.68
N ALA A 143 -11.19 -12.59 3.44
CA ALA A 143 -9.99 -13.25 2.93
C ALA A 143 -8.74 -12.79 3.68
N PHE A 144 -8.60 -11.49 3.96
CA PHE A 144 -7.49 -10.95 4.74
C PHE A 144 -7.48 -11.47 6.19
N TRP A 145 -8.64 -11.50 6.85
CA TRP A 145 -8.79 -11.96 8.22
C TRP A 145 -8.42 -13.44 8.38
N TRP A 146 -8.99 -14.30 7.55
CA TRP A 146 -8.76 -15.74 7.65
C TRP A 146 -7.45 -16.18 7.02
N GLY A 147 -6.96 -15.50 5.98
CA GLY A 147 -5.75 -15.85 5.24
C GLY A 147 -4.53 -16.15 6.13
N GLY A 148 -3.76 -17.17 5.76
CA GLY A 148 -2.58 -17.64 6.50
C GLY A 148 -1.25 -17.15 5.91
N GLY A 149 -0.20 -17.17 6.73
CA GLY A 149 1.17 -16.86 6.31
C GLY A 149 1.90 -18.02 5.60
N SER A 150 1.29 -19.20 5.51
CA SER A 150 1.91 -20.42 4.98
C SER A 150 1.66 -20.59 3.47
N ASN A 151 2.67 -21.12 2.77
CA ASN A 151 2.74 -21.20 1.31
C ASN A 151 1.65 -22.07 0.64
N ASN A 152 0.83 -22.81 1.39
CA ASN A 152 -0.12 -23.75 0.78
C ASN A 152 -1.47 -23.92 1.49
N GLY A 153 -1.79 -23.09 2.49
CA GLY A 153 -3.03 -23.21 3.25
C GLY A 153 -3.92 -21.99 3.08
N ARG A 154 -5.04 -22.12 2.35
CA ARG A 154 -6.19 -21.22 2.55
C ARG A 154 -6.51 -21.25 4.05
N GLY A 155 -6.48 -20.10 4.71
CA GLY A 155 -6.70 -20.07 6.15
C GLY A 155 -8.08 -20.60 6.50
N ILE A 156 -8.19 -21.33 7.62
CA ILE A 156 -9.45 -21.98 8.02
C ILE A 156 -10.48 -20.91 8.39
N HIS A 157 -11.64 -20.96 7.74
CA HIS A 157 -12.79 -20.10 8.04
C HIS A 157 -13.61 -20.70 9.18
N TRP A 158 -13.28 -20.36 10.42
CA TRP A 158 -14.00 -20.86 11.60
C TRP A 158 -15.35 -20.21 11.82
N LEU A 159 -15.56 -19.02 11.25
CA LEU A 159 -16.78 -18.25 11.46
C LEU A 159 -17.12 -17.41 10.22
N ALA A 160 -18.42 -17.33 9.91
CA ALA A 160 -18.95 -16.46 8.87
C ALA A 160 -18.66 -14.97 9.19
N TRP A 161 -18.44 -14.18 8.15
CA TRP A 161 -18.13 -12.75 8.26
C TRP A 161 -19.19 -11.98 9.05
N GLU A 162 -20.47 -12.26 8.81
CA GLU A 162 -21.60 -11.64 9.53
C GLU A 162 -21.48 -11.77 11.05
N ARG A 163 -21.06 -12.93 11.56
CA ARG A 163 -20.85 -13.12 13.00
C ARG A 163 -19.64 -12.38 13.54
N LEU A 164 -18.63 -12.12 12.71
CA LEU A 164 -17.48 -11.28 13.09
C LEU A 164 -17.87 -9.81 13.20
N THR A 165 -18.87 -9.35 12.42
CA THR A 165 -19.40 -7.98 12.50
C THR A 165 -20.25 -7.71 13.74
N CYS A 166 -20.71 -8.76 14.42
CA CYS A 166 -21.45 -8.61 15.65
C CYS A 166 -20.58 -7.95 16.76
N PRO A 167 -21.18 -7.14 17.67
CA PRO A 167 -20.47 -6.60 18.83
C PRO A 167 -19.85 -7.68 19.71
N LYS A 168 -18.78 -7.33 20.45
CA LYS A 168 -18.11 -8.26 21.38
C LYS A 168 -19.05 -8.83 22.45
N THR A 169 -20.06 -8.07 22.86
CA THR A 169 -21.12 -8.52 23.78
C THR A 169 -21.94 -9.69 23.23
N LYS A 170 -22.07 -9.80 21.90
CA LYS A 170 -22.74 -10.91 21.19
C LYS A 170 -21.75 -11.97 20.67
N ARG A 171 -20.56 -12.07 21.28
CA ARG A 171 -19.48 -12.99 20.88
C ARG A 171 -18.92 -12.75 19.46
N GLY A 172 -19.10 -11.57 18.89
CA GLY A 172 -18.44 -11.17 17.65
C GLY A 172 -17.12 -10.44 17.89
N LEU A 173 -16.48 -9.95 16.83
CA LEU A 173 -15.23 -9.18 16.94
C LEU A 173 -15.47 -7.66 16.92
N GLY A 174 -16.69 -7.21 16.61
CA GLY A 174 -17.01 -5.80 16.45
C GLY A 174 -16.38 -5.20 15.19
N PHE A 175 -16.29 -5.97 14.11
CA PHE A 175 -16.08 -5.40 12.78
C PHE A 175 -17.35 -4.67 12.33
N ARG A 176 -17.24 -3.63 11.50
CA ARG A 176 -18.40 -2.93 10.97
C ARG A 176 -19.05 -3.75 9.86
N ASN A 177 -20.36 -3.90 9.91
CA ASN A 177 -21.15 -4.26 8.74
C ASN A 177 -21.24 -3.01 7.85
N PHE A 178 -20.73 -3.09 6.62
CA PHE A 178 -20.60 -1.91 5.78
C PHE A 178 -21.92 -1.42 5.21
N GLU A 179 -22.88 -2.31 4.96
CA GLU A 179 -24.22 -1.95 4.51
C GLU A 179 -24.96 -1.11 5.55
N ALA A 180 -25.02 -1.61 6.79
CA ALA A 180 -25.63 -0.88 7.90
C ALA A 180 -24.88 0.43 8.21
N PHE A 181 -23.55 0.42 8.14
CA PHE A 181 -22.73 1.60 8.40
C PHE A 181 -22.90 2.68 7.32
N ASN A 182 -22.97 2.29 6.04
CA ASN A 182 -23.18 3.21 4.93
C ASN A 182 -24.55 3.88 5.03
N MET A 183 -25.61 3.11 5.25
CA MET A 183 -26.96 3.66 5.46
C MET A 183 -27.00 4.63 6.64
N ALA A 184 -26.38 4.27 7.76
CA ALA A 184 -26.34 5.13 8.95
C ALA A 184 -25.58 6.45 8.70
N MET A 185 -24.49 6.43 7.92
CA MET A 185 -23.73 7.65 7.62
C MET A 185 -24.45 8.59 6.66
N VAL A 186 -25.12 8.06 5.63
CA VAL A 186 -25.93 8.87 4.73
C VAL A 186 -27.14 9.45 5.47
N ALA A 187 -27.81 8.65 6.30
CA ALA A 187 -28.93 9.11 7.11
C ALA A 187 -28.56 10.23 8.10
N LYS A 188 -27.31 10.26 8.57
CA LYS A 188 -26.81 11.32 9.46
C LYS A 188 -26.60 12.67 8.74
N GLN A 189 -26.44 12.66 7.42
CA GLN A 189 -26.26 13.87 6.62
C GLN A 189 -27.58 14.55 6.24
N ALA A 190 -28.70 13.83 6.34
CA ALA A 190 -30.06 14.33 6.11
C ALA A 190 -30.62 14.97 7.38
#